data_AF-A0A842YDA7-F1
#
_entry.id   AF-A0A842YDA7-F1
#
_cell.length_a   1.000
_cell.length_b   1.000
_cell.length_c   1.000
_cell.angle_alpha   90.00
_cell.angle_beta   90.00
_cell.angle_gamma   90.00
#
_symmetry.space_group_name_H-M   'P 1'
#
loop_
_entity.id
_entity.type
_entity.pdbx_description
1 polymer ?
#
loop_
_entity_poly.entity_id
_entity_poly.type
_entity_poly.pdbx_seq_one_letter_code
_entity_poly.pdbx_strand_id
1 'polypeptide(L)' 'MVAIKASQIGTSVAVKPAVVILQGIKELDPIAVSIADSIHIPLCVSEISSTEELVREIRLFDPQI' A
#
# COMPACT_ATOMS: atom_id res chain seq x y z
N MET A 1 7.99 6.39 -4.96
CA MET A 1 6.78 7.05 -4.46
C MET A 1 5.74 7.05 -5.56
N VAL A 2 4.68 6.26 -5.44
CA VAL A 2 3.54 6.29 -6.38
C VAL A 2 2.27 6.47 -5.55
N ALA A 3 1.67 7.65 -5.61
CA ALA A 3 0.38 7.92 -5.02
C ALA A 3 -0.70 7.48 -6.02
N ILE A 4 -1.31 6.31 -5.80
CA ILE A 4 -2.44 5.87 -6.63
C ILE A 4 -3.72 6.43 -6.02
N LYS A 5 -4.14 7.61 -6.48
CA LYS A 5 -5.56 7.98 -6.44
C LYS A 5 -6.20 7.41 -7.70
N ALA A 6 -6.74 6.19 -7.63
CA ALA A 6 -7.54 5.62 -8.71
C ALA A 6 -8.94 6.28 -8.73
N SER A 7 -9.00 7.60 -8.91
CA SER A 7 -10.24 8.31 -9.21
C SER A 7 -10.41 8.30 -10.73
N GLN A 8 -10.95 7.21 -11.26
CA GLN A 8 -11.35 7.12 -12.67
C GLN A 8 -12.65 7.93 -12.84
N ILE A 9 -12.60 9.01 -13.62
CA ILE A 9 -13.78 9.69 -14.13
C ILE A 9 -14.19 8.95 -15.39
N GLY A 10 -15.36 8.31 -15.43
CA GLY A 10 -15.93 7.85 -16.69
C GLY A 10 -16.73 6.56 -16.63
N THR A 11 -16.14 5.43 -16.25
CA THR A 11 -16.81 4.12 -16.40
C THR A 11 -16.26 3.05 -15.43
N SER A 12 -17.20 2.29 -14.82
CA SER A 12 -17.07 1.03 -14.05
C SER A 12 -16.15 1.00 -12.80
N VAL A 13 -16.79 1.00 -11.63
CA VAL A 13 -16.32 0.61 -10.27
C VAL A 13 -14.90 1.04 -9.88
N ALA A 14 -14.80 2.08 -9.06
CA ALA A 14 -13.55 2.46 -8.41
C ALA A 14 -13.05 1.31 -7.50
N VAL A 15 -11.89 0.73 -7.83
CA VAL A 15 -11.24 -0.29 -7.00
C VAL A 15 -10.58 0.40 -5.83
N LYS A 16 -11.18 0.30 -4.64
CA LYS A 16 -10.54 0.72 -3.38
C LYS A 16 -9.51 -0.35 -2.98
N PRO A 17 -8.22 0.00 -2.81
CA PRO A 17 -7.22 -0.93 -2.31
C PRO A 17 -7.59 -1.46 -0.93
N ALA A 18 -7.32 -2.75 -0.67
CA ALA A 18 -7.51 -3.34 0.64
C ALA A 18 -6.42 -2.92 1.65
N VAL A 19 -5.21 -2.61 1.18
CA VAL A 19 -4.05 -2.19 1.99
C VAL A 19 -3.06 -1.41 1.13
N VAL A 20 -2.29 -0.51 1.75
CA VAL A 20 -1.13 0.16 1.17
C VAL A 20 0.12 -0.21 1.97
N ILE A 21 1.22 -0.54 1.29
CA ILE A 21 2.50 -0.89 1.93
C ILE A 21 3.55 0.15 1.50
N LEU A 22 4.18 0.80 2.46
CA LEU A 22 5.34 1.65 2.21
C LEU A 22 6.61 0.80 2.24
N GLN A 23 7.28 0.67 1.09
CA GLN A 23 8.47 -0.14 0.90
C GLN A 23 9.76 0.62 1.26
N GLY A 24 10.72 -0.08 1.87
CA GLY A 24 12.06 0.40 2.14
C GLY A 24 12.10 1.61 3.07
N ILE A 25 11.08 1.79 3.91
CA ILE A 25 10.99 2.97 4.77
C ILE A 25 11.94 2.82 5.96
N LYS A 26 12.66 3.89 6.27
CA LYS A 26 13.45 4.02 7.51
C LYS A 26 12.70 4.83 8.57
N GLU A 27 11.80 5.69 8.12
CA GLU A 27 10.96 6.55 8.94
C GLU A 27 9.59 6.65 8.28
N LEU A 28 8.54 6.73 9.08
CA LEU A 28 7.17 6.81 8.61
C LEU A 28 6.84 8.23 8.15
N ASP A 29 6.38 8.38 6.90
CA ASP A 29 5.96 9.67 6.34
C ASP A 29 4.60 10.11 6.95
N PRO A 30 4.53 11.23 7.69
CA PRO A 30 3.29 11.72 8.29
C PRO A 30 2.17 12.01 7.27
N ILE A 31 2.55 12.37 6.04
CA ILE A 31 1.59 12.61 4.95
C ILE A 31 0.97 11.29 4.51
N ALA A 32 1.77 10.23 4.38
CA ALA A 32 1.24 8.91 4.02
C ALA A 32 0.25 8.38 5.07
N VAL A 33 0.52 8.62 6.35
CA VAL A 33 -0.39 8.30 7.46
C VAL A 33 -1.69 9.09 7.33
N SER A 34 -1.60 10.41 7.15
CA SER A 34 -2.78 11.27 7.02
C SER A 34 -3.66 10.91 5.81
N ILE A 35 -3.03 10.53 4.70
CA ILE A 35 -3.73 10.06 3.50
C ILE A 35 -4.45 8.75 3.79
N ALA A 36 -3.76 7.76 4.36
CA ALA A 36 -4.32 6.45 4.65
C ALA A 36 -5.50 6.52 5.62
N ASP A 37 -5.39 7.38 6.65
CA ASP A 37 -6.47 7.66 7.59
C ASP A 37 -7.67 8.31 6.89
N SER A 38 -7.44 9.36 6.09
CA SER A 38 -8.50 10.07 5.35
C SER A 38 -9.26 9.19 4.36
N ILE A 39 -8.63 8.16 3.79
CA ILE A 39 -9.27 7.25 2.84
C ILE A 39 -9.76 5.95 3.49
N HIS A 40 -9.54 5.79 4.80
CA HIS A 40 -9.82 4.59 5.59
C HIS A 40 -9.28 3.32 4.90
N ILE A 41 -7.97 3.29 4.65
CA ILE A 41 -7.27 2.11 4.14
C ILE A 41 -6.11 1.78 5.09
N PRO A 42 -5.93 0.50 5.47
CA PRO A 42 -4.77 0.05 6.24
C PRO A 42 -3.44 0.47 5.60
N LEU A 43 -2.56 1.05 6.42
CA LEU A 43 -1.20 1.39 6.04
C LEU A 43 -0.23 0.46 6.75
N CYS A 44 0.54 -0.28 5.95
CA CYS A 44 1.62 -1.13 6.41
C CYS A 44 2.96 -0.52 6.00
N VAL A 45 4.01 -0.91 6.70
CA VAL A 45 5.38 -0.54 6.39
C VAL A 45 6.22 -1.80 6.18
N SER A 46 7.22 -1.70 5.32
CA SER A 46 8.20 -2.75 5.09
C SER A 46 9.58 -2.12 4.96
N GLU A 47 10.56 -2.74 5.61
CA GLU A 47 11.98 -2.36 5.47
C GLU A 47 12.64 -2.98 4.23
N ILE A 48 11.94 -3.90 3.54
CA ILE A 48 12.44 -4.52 2.31
C ILE A 48 12.69 -3.44 1.27
N SER A 49 13.91 -3.34 0.78
CA SER A 49 14.33 -2.30 -0.17
C SER A 49 14.10 -2.70 -1.63
N SER A 50 14.16 -3.99 -1.95
CA SER A 50 13.86 -4.51 -3.30
C SER A 50 12.35 -4.72 -3.50
N THR A 51 11.85 -4.23 -4.63
CA THR A 51 10.44 -4.37 -5.00
C THR A 51 10.12 -5.82 -5.30
N GLU A 52 11.03 -6.53 -5.96
CA GLU A 52 10.91 -7.93 -6.35
C GLU A 52 10.83 -8.82 -5.11
N GLU A 53 11.67 -8.55 -4.12
CA GLU A 53 11.67 -9.24 -2.83
C GLU A 53 10.37 -8.98 -2.07
N LEU A 54 9.92 -7.72 -1.99
CA LEU A 54 8.65 -7.37 -1.33
C LEU A 54 7.46 -8.09 -1.98
N VAL A 55 7.40 -8.10 -3.31
CA VAL A 55 6.35 -8.80 -4.06
C VAL A 55 6.41 -10.30 -3.84
N ARG A 56 7.61 -10.89 -3.77
CA ARG A 56 7.78 -12.31 -3.48
C ARG A 56 7.26 -12.66 -2.08
N GLU A 57 7.64 -11.90 -1.05
CA GLU A 57 7.19 -12.14 0.33
C GLU A 57 5.66 -11.99 0.47
N ILE A 58 5.07 -10.95 -0.13
CA ILE A 58 3.60 -10.77 -0.13
C ILE A 58 2.87 -11.95 -0.77
N ARG A 59 3.43 -12.53 -1.85
CA ARG A 59 2.81 -13.68 -2.54
C ARG A 59 2.98 -14.99 -1.77
N LEU A 60 4.03 -15.10 -0.97
CA LEU A 60 4.28 -16.26 -0.11
C LEU A 60 3.56 -16.18 1.23
N PHE A 61 3.05 -15.00 1.59
CA PHE A 61 2.32 -14.80 2.83
C PHE A 61 1.02 -15.62 2.83
N ASP A 62 0.96 -16.60 3.73
CA ASP A 62 -0.23 -17.38 4.04
C ASP A 62 -0.68 -17.06 5.48
N PRO A 63 -1.77 -16.31 5.67
CA PRO A 63 -2.27 -15.94 7.00
C PRO A 63 -2.95 -17.10 7.74
N GLN A 64 -3.08 -18.29 7.13
CA GLN A 64 -3.76 -19.44 7.72
C GLN A 64 -2.82 -20.47 8.37
N ILE A 65 -1.50 -20.22 8.34
CA ILE A 65 -0.49 -21.01 9.04
C ILE A 65 -0.19 -20.38 10.41
#